data_AF-A0A7L4Q286-F1
#
_entry.id   AF-A0A7L4Q286-F1
#
_cell.length_a   1.000
_cell.length_b   1.000
_cell.length_c   1.000
_cell.angle_alpha   90.00
_cell.angle_beta   90.00
_cell.angle_gamma   90.00
#
_symmetry.space_group_name_H-M   'P 1'
#
loop_
_entity.id
_entity.type
_entity.pdbx_description
1 polymer ?
#
loop_
_entity_poly.entity_id
_entity_poly.type
_entity_poly.pdbx_seq_one_letter_code
_entity_poly.pdbx_strand_id
1 'polypeptide(L)'
;MSLQTVVNVTPTVPSEVFGISGNLLAVVIVIIGAAIGVALFFVVGWLQKRAETTESKLDDIIIAALGTPLVIAVLVIAIFLALQIATLPPGLEWIVESKYFNAVYVILGAWIVSSFAYDFISIYGSRVAGRTESDIDDRMIALGLIVTKYIIWFVAFLFILSILEIDITPFLAGAGIIGLAFALAAQDIL
;
A
#
# COMPACT_ATOMS: atom_id res chain seq x y z
N MET A 1 -7.02 40.80 -20.93
CA MET A 1 -5.75 40.62 -20.21
C MET A 1 -6.03 39.76 -18.99
N SER A 2 -6.08 38.44 -19.18
CA SER A 2 -6.45 37.48 -18.13
C SER A 2 -5.21 37.09 -17.35
N LEU A 3 -5.16 37.51 -16.09
CA LEU A 3 -4.15 37.11 -15.12
C LEU A 3 -4.24 35.59 -14.91
N GLN A 4 -3.24 34.85 -15.40
CA GLN A 4 -3.01 33.47 -14.98
C GLN A 4 -2.60 33.52 -13.51
N THR A 5 -3.50 33.07 -12.64
CA THR A 5 -3.17 32.70 -11.27
C THR A 5 -2.25 31.49 -11.33
N VAL A 6 -0.94 31.76 -11.34
CA VAL A 6 0.09 30.76 -11.05
C VAL A 6 -0.26 30.19 -9.69
N VAL A 7 -0.71 28.92 -9.67
CA VAL A 7 -0.88 28.16 -8.45
C VAL A 7 0.51 28.06 -7.84
N ASN A 8 0.77 28.90 -6.84
CA ASN A 8 2.03 28.94 -6.13
C ASN A 8 2.09 27.69 -5.25
N VAL A 9 2.46 26.55 -5.84
CA VAL A 9 2.78 25.34 -5.10
C VAL A 9 4.05 25.66 -4.32
N THR A 10 3.89 26.14 -3.09
CA THR A 10 5.01 26.26 -2.15
C THR A 10 5.64 24.88 -2.03
N PRO A 11 6.93 24.71 -2.40
CA PRO A 11 7.57 23.43 -2.26
C PRO A 11 7.52 23.03 -0.79
N THR A 12 7.04 21.83 -0.51
CA THR A 12 6.93 21.27 0.85
C THR A 12 8.29 21.06 1.51
N VAL A 13 9.37 21.16 0.71
CA VAL A 13 10.77 21.08 1.13
C VAL A 13 11.48 22.36 0.71
N PRO A 14 12.37 22.93 1.54
CA PRO A 14 13.17 24.09 1.14
C PRO A 14 13.93 23.80 -0.15
N SER A 15 13.85 24.72 -1.12
CA SER A 15 14.56 24.59 -2.41
C SER A 15 16.08 24.69 -2.27
N GLU A 16 16.56 25.10 -1.10
CA GLU A 16 17.98 25.18 -0.74
C GLU A 16 18.18 24.71 0.71
N VAL A 17 19.15 23.82 0.92
CA VAL A 17 19.53 23.34 2.25
C VAL A 17 21.06 23.30 2.32
N PHE A 18 21.66 23.96 3.31
CA PHE A 18 23.13 24.08 3.47
C PHE A 18 23.88 24.58 2.21
N GLY A 19 23.26 25.45 1.42
CA GLY A 19 23.86 25.99 0.18
C GLY A 19 23.84 25.02 -1.01
N ILE A 20 23.17 23.87 -0.87
CA ILE A 20 22.94 22.90 -1.94
C ILE A 20 21.54 23.12 -2.49
N SER A 21 21.43 23.35 -3.81
CA SER A 21 20.16 23.62 -4.49
C SER A 21 19.99 22.76 -5.75
N GLY A 22 18.73 22.61 -6.19
CA GLY A 22 18.38 21.88 -7.41
C GLY A 22 18.78 20.40 -7.40
N ASN A 23 19.38 19.93 -8.50
CA ASN A 23 19.65 18.51 -8.73
C ASN A 23 20.61 17.87 -7.71
N LEU A 24 21.54 18.66 -7.15
CA LEU A 24 22.46 18.14 -6.13
C LEU A 24 21.71 17.83 -4.82
N LEU A 25 20.72 18.66 -4.46
CA LEU A 25 19.87 18.42 -3.29
C LEU A 25 19.00 17.18 -3.50
N ALA A 26 18.44 17.01 -4.70
CA ALA A 26 17.68 15.81 -5.06
C ALA A 26 18.50 14.52 -4.92
N VAL A 27 19.75 14.51 -5.41
CA VAL A 27 20.65 13.34 -5.27
C VAL A 27 20.94 13.04 -3.80
N VAL A 28 21.20 14.05 -2.98
CA VAL A 28 21.42 13.87 -1.53
C VAL A 28 20.20 13.25 -0.85
N ILE A 29 18.99 13.70 -1.19
CA ILE A 29 17.74 13.14 -0.65
C ILE A 29 17.57 11.67 -1.04
N VAL A 30 17.86 11.30 -2.29
CA VAL A 30 17.80 9.89 -2.73
C VAL A 30 18.81 9.05 -1.97
N ILE A 31 20.05 9.53 -1.78
CA ILE A 31 21.10 8.81 -1.04
C ILE A 31 20.68 8.60 0.42
N ILE A 32 20.17 9.64 1.09
CA ILE A 32 19.69 9.55 2.47
C ILE A 32 18.51 8.59 2.56
N GLY A 33 17.53 8.71 1.65
CA GLY A 33 16.38 7.83 1.61
C GLY A 33 16.74 6.37 1.37
N ALA A 34 17.69 6.11 0.47
CA ALA A 34 18.22 4.77 0.23
C ALA A 34 18.95 4.23 1.46
N ALA A 35 19.76 5.05 2.14
CA ALA A 35 20.43 4.67 3.37
C ALA A 35 19.43 4.31 4.48
N ILE A 36 18.36 5.10 4.65
CA ILE A 36 17.26 4.80 5.59
C ILE A 36 16.55 3.51 5.19
N GLY A 37 16.24 3.33 3.90
CA GLY A 37 15.60 2.12 3.39
C GLY A 37 16.43 0.86 3.65
N VAL A 38 17.74 0.92 3.43
CA VAL A 38 18.68 -0.17 3.76
C VAL A 38 18.73 -0.43 5.26
N ALA A 39 18.82 0.61 6.09
CA ALA A 39 18.79 0.46 7.54
C ALA A 39 17.49 -0.20 8.02
N LEU A 40 16.34 0.24 7.49
CA LEU A 40 15.05 -0.37 7.79
C LEU A 40 14.97 -1.82 7.32
N PHE A 41 15.52 -2.15 6.15
CA PHE A 41 15.58 -3.53 5.68
C PHE A 41 16.35 -4.43 6.67
N PHE A 42 17.48 -3.98 7.19
CA PHE A 42 18.22 -4.70 8.23
C PHE A 42 17.44 -4.81 9.54
N VAL A 43 16.78 -3.72 9.97
CA VAL A 43 15.97 -3.71 11.20
C VAL A 43 14.78 -4.66 11.10
N VAL A 44 14.05 -4.63 9.98
CA VAL A 44 12.91 -5.53 9.71
C VAL A 44 13.38 -6.97 9.69
N GLY A 45 14.46 -7.29 8.98
CA GLY A 45 15.00 -8.66 8.95
C GLY A 45 15.49 -9.13 10.33
N TRP A 46 16.01 -8.23 11.16
CA TRP A 46 16.37 -8.52 12.55
C TRP A 46 15.15 -8.73 13.44
N LEU A 47 14.12 -7.88 13.31
CA LEU A 47 12.86 -7.98 14.06
C LEU A 47 12.12 -9.26 13.71
N GLN A 48 12.03 -9.64 12.44
CA GLN A 48 11.40 -10.90 12.01
C GLN A 48 12.09 -12.11 12.65
N LYS A 49 13.43 -12.14 12.70
CA LYS A 49 14.18 -13.22 13.37
C LYS A 49 13.97 -13.28 14.88
N ARG A 50 13.59 -12.16 15.52
CA ARG A 50 13.29 -12.11 16.96
C ARG A 50 11.81 -12.35 17.27
N ALA A 51 10.93 -12.01 16.34
CA ALA A 51 9.50 -12.25 16.41
C ALA A 51 9.22 -13.76 16.64
N GLU A 52 9.95 -14.64 15.93
CA GLU A 52 9.91 -16.10 16.12
C GLU A 52 10.20 -16.61 17.55
N THR A 53 10.82 -15.78 18.41
CA THR A 53 11.14 -16.12 19.80
C THR A 53 10.19 -15.49 20.84
N THR A 54 9.17 -14.75 20.40
CA THR A 54 8.24 -14.03 21.27
C THR A 54 6.91 -14.77 21.37
N GLU A 55 6.21 -14.69 22.52
CA GLU A 55 4.91 -15.37 22.71
C GLU A 55 3.73 -14.65 22.01
N SER A 56 3.92 -13.39 21.58
CA SER A 56 2.86 -12.52 21.05
C SER A 56 2.65 -12.68 19.54
N LYS A 57 1.60 -13.41 19.16
CA LYS A 57 1.26 -13.65 17.74
C LYS A 57 0.82 -12.40 16.96
N LEU A 58 0.34 -11.36 17.64
CA LEU A 58 -0.08 -10.12 16.97
C LEU A 58 1.12 -9.31 16.49
N ASP A 59 2.22 -9.32 17.25
CA ASP A 59 3.43 -8.60 16.87
C ASP A 59 4.07 -9.24 15.63
N ASP A 60 4.06 -10.57 15.54
CA ASP A 60 4.52 -11.31 14.37
C ASP A 60 3.76 -10.90 13.10
N ILE A 61 2.42 -10.84 13.18
CA ILE A 61 1.54 -10.44 12.08
C ILE A 61 1.84 -9.01 11.65
N ILE A 62 1.96 -8.09 12.61
CA ILE A 62 2.21 -6.67 12.32
C ILE A 62 3.58 -6.49 11.64
N ILE A 63 4.62 -7.15 12.16
CA ILE A 63 5.97 -7.07 11.61
C ILE A 63 6.03 -7.68 10.21
N ALA A 64 5.36 -8.81 9.98
CA ALA A 64 5.27 -9.43 8.65
C ALA A 64 4.53 -8.54 7.65
N ALA A 65 3.40 -7.96 8.05
CA ALA A 65 2.57 -7.11 7.20
C ALA A 65 3.19 -5.74 6.89
N LEU A 66 3.87 -5.11 7.86
CA LEU A 66 4.44 -3.77 7.69
C LEU A 66 5.90 -3.77 7.23
N GLY A 67 6.67 -4.82 7.53
CA GLY A 67 8.12 -4.82 7.36
C GLY A 67 8.56 -4.45 5.93
N THR A 68 8.21 -5.28 4.95
CA THR A 68 8.59 -5.07 3.55
C THR A 68 7.92 -3.83 2.95
N PRO A 69 6.60 -3.58 3.13
CA PRO A 69 5.97 -2.38 2.57
C PRO A 69 6.53 -1.07 3.12
N LEU A 70 6.97 -1.03 4.38
CA LEU A 70 7.56 0.17 4.98
C LEU A 70 8.90 0.54 4.33
N VAL A 71 9.76 -0.45 4.04
CA VAL A 71 11.02 -0.24 3.32
C VAL A 71 10.74 0.39 1.95
N ILE A 72 9.77 -0.16 1.22
CA ILE A 72 9.37 0.36 -0.10
C ILE A 72 8.77 1.77 0.03
N ALA A 73 7.93 2.01 1.03
CA ALA A 73 7.32 3.32 1.28
C ALA A 73 8.38 4.40 1.47
N VAL A 74 9.43 4.12 2.25
CA VAL A 74 10.53 5.07 2.45
C VAL A 74 11.27 5.37 1.15
N LEU A 75 11.53 4.36 0.31
CA LEU A 75 12.15 4.58 -1.00
C LEU A 75 11.26 5.43 -1.91
N VAL A 76 9.95 5.13 -1.95
CA VAL A 76 8.97 5.90 -2.73
C VAL A 76 8.91 7.36 -2.27
N ILE A 77 8.85 7.60 -0.96
CA ILE A 77 8.82 8.95 -0.39
C ILE A 77 10.12 9.70 -0.72
N ALA A 78 11.28 9.05 -0.58
CA ALA A 78 12.56 9.67 -0.92
C ALA A 78 12.64 10.07 -2.40
N ILE A 79 12.18 9.20 -3.30
CA ILE A 79 12.12 9.49 -4.73
C ILE A 79 11.14 10.64 -4.99
N PHE A 80 9.97 10.63 -4.35
CA PHE A 80 8.99 11.72 -4.48
C PHE A 80 9.58 13.07 -4.08
N LEU A 81 10.20 13.15 -2.90
CA LEU A 81 10.82 14.38 -2.40
C LEU A 81 11.97 14.84 -3.30
N ALA A 82 12.76 13.91 -3.84
CA ALA A 82 13.83 14.25 -4.78
C ALA A 82 13.27 14.82 -6.09
N LEU A 83 12.20 14.25 -6.63
CA LEU A 83 11.55 14.71 -7.87
C LEU A 83 10.87 16.07 -7.72
N GLN A 84 10.39 16.43 -6.53
CA GLN A 84 9.82 17.76 -6.25
C GLN A 84 10.86 18.89 -6.31
N ILE A 85 12.14 18.56 -6.14
CA ILE A 85 13.25 19.53 -6.05
C ILE A 85 14.13 19.48 -7.31
N ALA A 86 14.18 18.33 -7.98
CA ALA A 86 14.93 18.15 -9.21
C ALA A 86 14.38 19.06 -10.32
N THR A 87 15.29 19.68 -11.08
CA THR A 87 14.91 20.42 -12.30
C THR A 87 14.70 19.42 -13.42
N LEU A 88 13.43 19.17 -13.75
CA LEU A 88 13.06 18.19 -14.77
C LEU A 88 13.13 18.77 -16.19
N PRO A 89 13.50 17.95 -17.18
CA PRO A 89 13.37 18.30 -18.59
C PRO A 89 11.91 18.63 -18.96
N PRO A 90 11.69 19.54 -19.93
CA PRO A 90 10.36 19.84 -20.44
C PRO A 90 9.66 18.55 -20.93
N GLY A 91 8.40 18.34 -20.49
CA GLY A 91 7.61 17.16 -20.85
C GLY A 91 7.64 16.00 -19.85
N LEU A 92 8.41 16.09 -18.76
CA LEU A 92 8.38 15.13 -17.65
C LEU A 92 7.68 15.67 -16.38
N GLU A 93 7.16 16.89 -16.44
CA GLU A 93 6.47 17.57 -15.34
C GLU A 93 5.23 16.80 -14.87
N TRP A 94 4.56 16.07 -15.77
CA TRP A 94 3.39 15.24 -15.46
C TRP A 94 3.70 14.10 -14.46
N ILE A 95 4.96 13.66 -14.37
CA ILE A 95 5.40 12.61 -13.43
C ILE A 95 5.36 13.12 -11.99
N VAL A 96 5.56 14.43 -11.80
CA VAL A 96 5.59 15.08 -10.48
C VAL A 96 4.19 15.45 -10.00
N GLU A 97 3.17 15.26 -10.85
CA GLU A 97 1.80 15.42 -10.41
C GLU A 97 1.50 14.47 -9.24
N SER A 98 1.16 15.06 -8.10
CA SER A 98 0.93 14.39 -6.82
C SER A 98 -0.07 13.23 -6.90
N LYS A 99 -1.00 13.26 -7.87
CA LYS A 99 -2.03 12.23 -8.06
C LYS A 99 -1.45 10.83 -8.35
N TYR A 100 -0.36 10.71 -9.10
CA TYR A 100 0.24 9.41 -9.39
C TYR A 100 0.93 8.81 -8.16
N PHE A 101 1.53 9.65 -7.32
CA PHE A 101 2.13 9.22 -6.05
C PHE A 101 1.06 8.76 -5.05
N ASN A 102 -0.11 9.40 -5.03
CA ASN A 102 -1.23 8.95 -4.21
C ASN A 102 -1.69 7.53 -4.58
N ALA A 103 -1.67 7.16 -5.86
CA ALA A 103 -1.97 5.79 -6.29
C ALA A 103 -0.94 4.78 -5.74
N VAL A 104 0.35 5.15 -5.67
CA VAL A 104 1.38 4.29 -5.06
C VAL A 104 1.11 4.09 -3.56
N TYR A 105 0.69 5.13 -2.84
CA TYR A 105 0.32 4.99 -1.42
C TYR A 105 -0.89 4.07 -1.22
N VAL A 106 -1.89 4.13 -2.11
CA VAL A 106 -3.02 3.20 -2.09
C VAL A 106 -2.56 1.76 -2.30
N ILE A 107 -1.66 1.51 -3.26
CA ILE A 107 -1.11 0.16 -3.52
C ILE A 107 -0.35 -0.36 -2.29
N LEU A 108 0.48 0.48 -1.66
CA LEU A 108 1.21 0.11 -0.45
C LEU A 108 0.25 -0.21 0.70
N GLY A 109 -0.77 0.63 0.91
CA GLY A 109 -1.80 0.39 1.92
C GLY A 109 -2.57 -0.91 1.66
N ALA A 110 -2.97 -1.16 0.41
CA ALA A 110 -3.65 -2.38 0.01
C ALA A 110 -2.80 -3.63 0.25
N TRP A 111 -1.50 -3.56 -0.05
CA TRP A 111 -0.56 -4.63 0.26
C TRP A 111 -0.49 -4.88 1.77
N ILE A 112 -0.26 -3.85 2.58
CA ILE A 112 -0.20 -3.98 4.05
C ILE A 112 -1.47 -4.65 4.59
N VAL A 113 -2.65 -4.14 4.20
CA VAL A 113 -3.94 -4.68 4.66
C VAL A 113 -4.14 -6.11 4.16
N SER A 114 -3.76 -6.42 2.92
CA SER A 114 -3.83 -7.77 2.37
C SER A 114 -2.90 -8.76 3.07
N SER A 115 -1.68 -8.35 3.41
CA SER A 115 -0.72 -9.19 4.14
C SER A 115 -1.20 -9.41 5.57
N PHE A 116 -1.63 -8.35 6.25
CA PHE A 116 -2.21 -8.45 7.59
C PHE A 116 -3.41 -9.39 7.62
N ALA A 117 -4.35 -9.23 6.69
CA ALA A 117 -5.53 -10.08 6.61
C ALA A 117 -5.17 -11.55 6.31
N TYR A 118 -4.18 -11.78 5.45
CA TYR A 118 -3.69 -13.13 5.15
C TYR A 118 -3.13 -13.81 6.40
N ASP A 119 -2.20 -13.15 7.10
CA ASP A 119 -1.55 -13.71 8.30
C ASP A 119 -2.56 -13.90 9.43
N PHE A 120 -3.50 -12.95 9.59
CA PHE A 120 -4.58 -13.04 10.55
C PHE A 120 -5.50 -14.25 10.27
N ILE A 121 -6.01 -14.39 9.03
CA ILE A 121 -6.88 -15.51 8.68
C ILE A 121 -6.11 -16.84 8.76
N SER A 122 -4.83 -16.87 8.39
CA SER A 122 -3.99 -18.07 8.48
C SER A 122 -3.80 -18.54 9.92
N ILE A 123 -3.40 -17.65 10.83
CA ILE A 123 -3.12 -17.99 12.24
C ILE A 123 -4.39 -18.34 13.01
N TYR A 124 -5.48 -17.61 12.79
CA TYR A 124 -6.72 -17.83 13.53
C TYR A 124 -7.58 -18.92 12.88
N GLY A 125 -7.57 -19.04 11.55
CA GLY A 125 -8.23 -20.10 10.81
C GLY A 125 -7.62 -21.48 11.11
N SER A 126 -6.29 -21.60 11.07
CA SER A 126 -5.61 -22.88 11.38
C SER A 126 -5.85 -23.35 12.82
N ARG A 127 -6.08 -22.43 13.78
CA ARG A 127 -6.44 -22.79 15.15
C ARG A 127 -7.85 -23.36 15.28
N VAL A 128 -8.76 -22.99 14.38
CA VAL A 128 -10.12 -23.53 14.32
C VAL A 128 -10.10 -24.89 13.62
N ALA A 129 -9.46 -25.00 12.45
CA ALA A 129 -9.32 -26.27 11.72
C ALA A 129 -8.48 -27.30 12.48
N GLY A 130 -7.44 -26.91 13.23
CA GLY A 130 -6.65 -27.83 14.06
C GLY A 130 -7.43 -28.47 15.22
N ARG A 131 -8.69 -28.06 15.47
CA ARG A 131 -9.61 -28.71 16.42
C ARG A 131 -10.63 -29.64 15.77
N THR A 132 -10.70 -29.66 14.44
CA THR A 132 -11.62 -30.49 13.65
C THR A 132 -10.86 -31.08 12.46
N GLU A 133 -10.63 -32.39 12.44
CA GLU A 133 -10.01 -33.13 11.32
C GLU A 133 -10.93 -33.17 10.07
N SER A 134 -11.31 -32.00 9.54
CA SER A 134 -12.32 -31.82 8.51
C SER A 134 -11.69 -31.13 7.28
N ASP A 135 -11.60 -31.86 6.16
CA ASP A 135 -11.20 -31.34 4.84
C ASP A 135 -12.04 -30.13 4.37
N ILE A 136 -13.23 -29.94 4.95
CA ILE A 136 -14.14 -28.85 4.61
C ILE A 136 -13.65 -27.54 5.26
N ASP A 137 -13.15 -27.59 6.49
CA ASP A 137 -12.72 -26.41 7.25
C ASP A 137 -11.52 -25.75 6.56
N ASP A 138 -10.57 -26.56 6.07
CA ASP A 138 -9.40 -26.09 5.32
C ASP A 138 -9.78 -25.43 3.99
N ARG A 139 -10.77 -26.00 3.29
CA ARG A 139 -11.30 -25.39 2.05
C ARG A 139 -11.98 -24.06 2.32
N MET A 140 -12.73 -23.94 3.41
CA MET A 140 -13.38 -22.68 3.79
C MET A 140 -12.35 -21.59 4.13
N ILE A 141 -11.27 -21.94 4.85
CA ILE A 141 -10.18 -21.00 5.15
C ILE A 141 -9.48 -20.56 3.86
N ALA A 142 -9.16 -21.50 2.96
CA ALA A 142 -8.56 -21.20 1.67
C ALA A 142 -9.45 -20.27 0.83
N LEU A 143 -10.76 -20.52 0.80
CA LEU A 143 -11.73 -19.64 0.13
C LEU A 143 -11.76 -18.24 0.77
N GLY A 144 -11.80 -18.16 2.10
CA GLY A 144 -11.75 -16.90 2.84
C GLY A 144 -10.52 -16.06 2.49
N LEU A 145 -9.33 -16.66 2.49
CA LEU A 145 -8.08 -16.00 2.11
C LEU A 145 -8.14 -15.41 0.69
N ILE A 146 -8.65 -16.20 -0.26
CA ILE A 146 -8.76 -15.80 -1.66
C ILE A 146 -9.76 -14.63 -1.79
N VAL A 147 -10.96 -14.78 -1.22
CA VAL A 147 -12.03 -13.77 -1.29
C VAL A 147 -11.59 -12.46 -0.63
N THR A 148 -11.02 -12.51 0.58
CA THR A 148 -10.53 -11.32 1.29
C THR A 148 -9.46 -10.59 0.48
N LYS A 149 -8.51 -11.32 -0.11
CA LYS A 149 -7.48 -10.74 -0.98
C LYS A 149 -8.11 -10.02 -2.18
N TYR A 150 -9.07 -10.65 -2.87
CA TYR A 150 -9.74 -10.03 -4.02
C TYR A 150 -10.52 -8.78 -3.63
N ILE A 151 -11.24 -8.78 -2.50
CA ILE A 151 -11.97 -7.60 -2.03
C ILE A 151 -11.02 -6.44 -1.75
N ILE A 152 -9.91 -6.68 -1.04
CA ILE A 152 -8.93 -5.63 -0.71
C ILE A 152 -8.35 -5.00 -1.97
N TRP A 153 -7.94 -5.82 -2.94
CA TRP A 153 -7.39 -5.32 -4.20
C TRP A 153 -8.44 -4.64 -5.08
N PHE A 154 -9.69 -5.11 -5.05
CA PHE A 154 -10.79 -4.43 -5.75
C PHE A 154 -11.05 -3.04 -5.16
N VAL A 155 -11.09 -2.90 -3.83
CA VAL A 155 -11.24 -1.59 -3.17
C VAL A 155 -10.06 -0.68 -3.49
N ALA A 156 -8.83 -1.21 -3.47
CA ALA A 156 -7.64 -0.45 -3.86
C ALA A 156 -7.73 0.05 -5.30
N PHE A 157 -8.19 -0.79 -6.22
CA PHE A 157 -8.45 -0.41 -7.60
C PHE A 157 -9.46 0.74 -7.71
N LEU A 158 -10.56 0.69 -6.96
CA LEU A 158 -11.55 1.79 -6.93
C LEU A 158 -10.95 3.08 -6.39
N PHE A 159 -10.12 3.02 -5.35
CA PHE A 159 -9.44 4.20 -4.82
C PHE A 159 -8.48 4.81 -5.85
N ILE A 160 -7.74 3.99 -6.59
CA ILE A 160 -6.88 4.47 -7.68
C ILE A 160 -7.71 5.16 -8.76
N LEU A 161 -8.82 4.55 -9.21
CA LEU A 161 -9.71 5.20 -10.18
C LEU A 161 -10.23 6.54 -9.68
N SER A 162 -10.64 6.61 -8.40
CA SER A 162 -11.10 7.85 -7.79
C SER A 162 -10.02 8.93 -7.74
N ILE A 163 -8.75 8.56 -7.47
CA ILE A 163 -7.61 9.50 -7.51
C ILE A 163 -7.34 10.01 -8.93
N LEU A 164 -7.59 9.16 -9.93
CA LEU A 164 -7.46 9.51 -11.34
C LEU A 164 -8.69 10.24 -11.89
N GLU A 165 -9.63 10.64 -11.02
CA GLU A 165 -10.88 11.35 -11.37
C GLU A 165 -11.78 10.56 -12.34
N ILE A 166 -11.66 9.23 -12.33
CA ILE A 166 -12.51 8.31 -13.09
C ILE A 166 -13.73 7.96 -12.23
N ASP A 167 -14.93 8.07 -12.80
CA ASP A 167 -16.17 7.72 -12.10
C ASP A 167 -16.21 6.23 -11.72
N ILE A 168 -16.29 5.98 -10.42
CA ILE A 168 -16.34 4.63 -9.83
C ILE A 168 -17.77 4.10 -9.66
N THR A 169 -18.79 4.93 -9.87
CA THR A 169 -20.20 4.59 -9.70
C THR A 169 -20.60 3.33 -10.47
N PRO A 170 -20.20 3.13 -11.75
CA PRO A 170 -20.54 1.91 -12.48
C PRO A 170 -19.95 0.64 -11.84
N PHE A 171 -18.73 0.71 -11.31
CA PHE A 171 -18.08 -0.43 -10.66
C PHE A 171 -18.73 -0.77 -9.32
N LEU A 172 -19.10 0.25 -8.54
CA LEU A 172 -19.83 0.07 -7.28
C LEU A 172 -21.23 -0.53 -7.53
N ALA A 173 -21.94 -0.03 -8.54
CA ALA A 173 -23.24 -0.58 -8.94
C ALA A 173 -23.11 -2.05 -9.38
N GLY A 174 -22.11 -2.36 -10.21
CA GLY A 174 -21.82 -3.74 -10.63
C GLY A 174 -21.47 -4.66 -9.46
N ALA A 175 -20.62 -4.21 -8.54
CA ALA A 175 -20.29 -4.96 -7.32
C ALA A 175 -21.50 -5.20 -6.42
N GLY A 176 -22.41 -4.23 -6.32
CA GLY A 176 -23.68 -4.37 -5.59
C GLY A 176 -24.58 -5.45 -6.19
N ILE A 177 -24.73 -5.48 -7.52
CA ILE A 177 -25.53 -6.51 -8.22
C ILE A 177 -24.90 -7.89 -8.06
N ILE A 178 -23.57 -8.00 -8.22
CA ILE A 178 -22.84 -9.25 -7.99
C ILE A 178 -23.03 -9.73 -6.54
N GLY A 179 -22.91 -8.82 -5.56
CA GLY A 179 -23.12 -9.14 -4.15
C GLY A 179 -24.54 -9.64 -3.86
N LEU A 180 -25.56 -9.04 -4.46
CA LEU A 180 -26.95 -9.51 -4.36
C LEU A 180 -27.12 -10.91 -4.98
N ALA A 181 -26.54 -11.15 -6.15
CA ALA A 181 -26.56 -12.48 -6.78
C ALA A 181 -25.90 -13.55 -5.89
N PHE A 182 -24.74 -13.25 -5.28
CA PHE A 182 -24.10 -14.16 -4.33
C PHE A 182 -24.94 -14.38 -3.06
N ALA A 183 -25.56 -13.35 -2.51
CA ALA A 183 -26.41 -13.46 -1.33
C ALA A 183 -27.64 -14.35 -1.59
N LEU A 184 -28.27 -14.19 -2.76
CA LEU A 184 -29.38 -15.05 -3.18
C LEU A 184 -28.93 -16.50 -3.41
N ALA A 185 -27.80 -16.71 -4.08
CA ALA A 185 -27.25 -18.05 -4.27
C ALA A 185 -26.86 -18.74 -2.95
N ALA A 186 -26.37 -17.98 -1.97
CA ALA A 186 -26.03 -18.50 -0.65
C ALA A 186 -27.28 -18.90 0.16
N GLN A 187 -28.41 -18.22 -0.04
CA GLN A 187 -29.69 -18.59 0.58
C GLN A 187 -30.15 -19.99 0.16
N ASP A 188 -29.83 -20.44 -1.05
CA ASP A 188 -30.19 -21.78 -1.53
C ASP A 188 -29.30 -22.88 -0.92
N ILE A 189 -28.15 -22.53 -0.34
CA ILE A 189 -27.17 -23.46 0.25
C ILE A 189 -27.37 -23.62 1.78
N LEU A 190 -27.83 -22.57 2.46
CA LEU A 190 -28.10 -22.53 3.90
C LEU A 190 -29.47 -23.13 4.26
#